data_AF-A0A811K5U4-F1
#
_entry.id   AF-A0A811K5U4-F1
#
_cell.length_a   1.000
_cell.length_b   1.000
_cell.length_c   1.000
_cell.angle_alpha   90.00
_cell.angle_beta   90.00
_cell.angle_gamma   90.00
#
_symmetry.space_group_name_H-M   'P 1'
#
loop_
_entity.id
_entity.type
_entity.pdbx_description
1 polymer ?
#
loop_
_entity_poly.entity_id
_entity_poly.type
_entity_poly.pdbx_seq_one_letter_code
_entity_poly.pdbx_strand_id
1 'polypeptide(L)'
;MLRLQRPLTNIVRYRCRLSYEHGASATPLVHKLIGDVLLRSVEHSPDKEYVVFSKQNIRKTYEQFYQDACRLAKGLLSLGLRKGDRIGIWGPNYYEWTVTNYAASLAGMITVTVNPAYQTEELRHALLSVGVKALVTPPKFRRSQYYETLAELMPSIRTAGIGEGNVESSELPEFKHLIVFDKDEKSYEGAWNYRDIMMAGGSKERKILESARQTMKIDDAINIQYTSGTTGLPKAATLTHHNLVNNAKFLGISMKYYDGDHKICIPCPLYHCFGCVMGLLSATYYKQTCIFLRRGLMLEL
;
A
#
# COMPACT_ATOMS: atom_id res chain seq x y z
N MET A 1 18.00 26.20 -24.55
CA MET A 1 16.64 26.73 -24.76
C MET A 1 15.75 25.62 -25.31
N LEU A 2 15.04 24.91 -24.43
CA LEU A 2 14.09 23.86 -24.83
C LEU A 2 12.78 24.53 -25.26
N ARG A 3 12.42 24.36 -26.54
CA ARG A 3 11.15 24.81 -27.10
C ARG A 3 10.01 24.10 -26.39
N LEU A 4 9.17 24.87 -25.69
CA LEU A 4 7.85 24.46 -25.22
C LEU A 4 7.06 23.91 -26.42
N GLN A 5 6.53 22.70 -26.27
CA GLN A 5 5.67 22.04 -27.23
C GLN A 5 4.49 22.95 -27.62
N ARG A 6 4.15 22.92 -28.91
CA ARG A 6 2.99 23.61 -29.49
C ARG A 6 1.72 23.30 -28.66
N PRO A 7 0.83 24.28 -28.45
CA PRO A 7 -0.44 24.03 -27.77
C PRO A 7 -1.24 22.98 -28.58
N LEU A 8 -1.89 22.05 -27.89
CA LEU A 8 -2.83 21.10 -28.47
C LEU A 8 -3.95 21.88 -29.18
N THR A 9 -3.84 22.08 -30.49
CA THR A 9 -4.73 22.92 -31.30
C THR A 9 -6.10 22.29 -31.59
N ASN A 10 -6.39 21.10 -31.07
CA ASN A 10 -7.68 20.41 -31.25
C ASN A 10 -8.33 19.99 -29.92
N ILE A 11 -8.30 20.84 -28.89
CA ILE A 11 -9.23 20.69 -27.77
C ILE A 11 -10.54 21.35 -28.20
N VAL A 12 -11.51 20.54 -28.64
CA VAL A 12 -12.90 20.99 -28.74
C VAL A 12 -13.36 21.32 -27.32
N ARG A 13 -13.26 22.60 -26.93
CA ARG A 13 -13.85 23.10 -25.69
C ARG A 13 -15.35 23.12 -25.86
N TYR A 14 -16.01 22.00 -25.59
CA TYR A 14 -17.41 22.05 -25.25
C TYR A 14 -17.52 22.87 -23.95
N ARG A 15 -18.04 24.10 -24.05
CA ARG A 15 -18.52 24.83 -22.87
C ARG A 15 -19.71 24.03 -22.35
N CYS A 16 -19.46 23.09 -21.44
CA CYS A 16 -20.53 22.38 -20.74
C CYS A 16 -21.32 23.42 -19.94
N ARG A 17 -22.53 23.75 -20.41
CA ARG A 17 -23.47 24.67 -19.74
C ARG A 17 -24.33 23.96 -18.70
N LEU A 18 -24.19 22.65 -18.56
CA LEU A 18 -24.98 21.82 -17.66
C LEU A 18 -24.17 21.52 -16.41
N SER A 19 -24.82 21.55 -15.25
CA SER A 19 -24.25 21.11 -13.97
C SER A 19 -24.34 19.59 -13.79
N TYR A 20 -24.70 18.85 -14.83
CA TYR A 20 -24.92 17.40 -14.81
C TYR A 20 -24.40 16.78 -16.11
N GLU A 21 -23.62 15.71 -15.97
CA GLU A 21 -23.09 14.92 -17.06
C GLU A 21 -23.26 13.43 -16.71
N HIS A 22 -23.70 12.64 -17.68
CA HIS A 22 -23.86 11.19 -17.56
C HIS A 22 -23.50 10.52 -18.88
N GLY A 23 -23.03 9.27 -18.82
CA GLY A 23 -22.67 8.51 -20.00
C GLY A 23 -22.63 7.02 -19.71
N ALA A 24 -23.04 6.21 -20.69
CA ALA A 24 -22.85 4.77 -20.64
C ALA A 24 -21.43 4.42 -21.10
N SER A 25 -20.77 3.50 -20.40
CA SER A 25 -19.49 2.94 -20.84
C SER A 25 -19.74 1.59 -21.51
N ALA A 26 -19.19 1.40 -22.72
CA ALA A 26 -19.16 0.08 -23.37
C ALA A 26 -18.18 -0.90 -22.70
N THR A 27 -17.30 -0.40 -21.82
CA THR A 27 -16.35 -1.23 -21.09
C THR A 27 -16.98 -1.71 -19.78
N PRO A 28 -17.17 -3.02 -19.55
CA PRO A 28 -17.78 -3.53 -18.34
C PRO A 28 -16.88 -3.33 -17.12
N LEU A 29 -17.48 -3.25 -15.93
CA LEU A 29 -16.74 -3.26 -14.68
C LEU A 29 -16.12 -4.65 -14.41
N VAL A 30 -15.08 -4.69 -13.60
CA VAL A 30 -14.41 -5.91 -13.16
C VAL A 30 -14.77 -6.22 -11.72
N HIS A 31 -15.26 -7.43 -11.51
CA HIS A 31 -15.64 -7.97 -10.21
C HIS A 31 -14.56 -8.94 -9.71
N LYS A 32 -13.41 -8.39 -9.31
CA LYS A 32 -12.28 -9.20 -8.78
C LYS A 32 -11.70 -8.57 -7.52
N LEU A 33 -11.18 -9.42 -6.64
CA LEU A 33 -10.36 -8.99 -5.51
C LEU A 33 -8.99 -8.56 -6.02
N ILE A 34 -8.32 -7.67 -5.28
CA ILE A 34 -6.95 -7.23 -5.59
C ILE A 34 -5.98 -8.42 -5.61
N GLY A 35 -6.14 -9.34 -4.66
CA GLY A 35 -5.36 -10.58 -4.62
C GLY A 35 -5.55 -11.45 -5.87
N ASP A 36 -6.78 -11.57 -6.39
CA ASP A 36 -7.04 -12.32 -7.62
C ASP A 36 -6.45 -11.64 -8.86
N VAL A 37 -6.39 -10.31 -8.88
CA VAL A 37 -5.73 -9.57 -9.96
C VAL A 37 -4.23 -9.87 -9.97
N LEU A 38 -3.58 -9.89 -8.80
CA LEU A 38 -2.17 -10.27 -8.69
C LEU A 38 -1.95 -11.72 -9.10
N LEU A 39 -2.75 -12.66 -8.59
CA LEU A 39 -2.59 -14.07 -8.91
C LEU A 39 -2.77 -14.33 -10.40
N ARG A 40 -3.78 -13.72 -11.04
CA ARG A 40 -3.95 -13.79 -12.51
C ARG A 40 -2.67 -13.34 -13.21
N SER A 41 -2.03 -12.28 -12.74
CA SER A 41 -0.79 -11.79 -13.36
C SER A 41 0.40 -12.74 -13.16
N VAL A 42 0.47 -13.41 -12.01
CA VAL A 42 1.43 -14.51 -11.76
C VAL A 42 1.18 -15.68 -12.70
N GLU A 43 -0.06 -16.15 -12.82
CA GLU A 43 -0.42 -17.29 -13.68
C GLU A 43 -0.08 -17.07 -15.16
N HIS A 44 -0.13 -15.82 -15.63
CA HIS A 44 0.15 -15.48 -17.03
C HIS A 44 1.60 -15.06 -17.30
N SER A 45 2.32 -14.57 -16.29
CA SER A 45 3.63 -13.92 -16.48
C SER A 45 4.53 -14.08 -15.24
N PRO A 46 4.79 -15.30 -14.76
CA PRO A 46 5.44 -15.54 -13.47
C PRO A 46 6.87 -14.98 -13.42
N ASP A 47 7.62 -15.15 -14.50
CA ASP A 47 9.03 -14.74 -14.63
C ASP A 47 9.22 -13.28 -15.07
N LYS A 48 8.12 -12.58 -15.41
CA LYS A 48 8.22 -11.18 -15.83
C LYS A 48 8.60 -10.31 -14.63
N GLU A 49 9.59 -9.43 -14.83
CA GLU A 49 9.98 -8.42 -13.84
C GLU A 49 8.77 -7.54 -13.50
N TYR A 50 8.37 -7.54 -12.23
CA TYR A 50 7.21 -6.81 -11.76
C TYR A 50 7.60 -5.52 -11.05
N VAL A 51 8.47 -5.57 -10.03
CA VAL A 51 8.88 -4.38 -9.29
C VAL A 51 10.39 -4.23 -9.23
N VAL A 52 10.85 -3.01 -9.46
CA VAL A 52 12.26 -2.61 -9.41
C VAL A 52 12.41 -1.42 -8.45
N PHE A 53 13.04 -1.65 -7.30
CA PHE A 53 13.39 -0.61 -6.33
C PHE A 53 14.87 -0.29 -6.45
N SER A 54 15.22 0.72 -7.24
CA SER A 54 16.62 1.04 -7.57
C SER A 54 17.45 1.43 -6.34
N LYS A 55 16.84 2.04 -5.32
CA LYS A 55 17.54 2.45 -4.09
C LYS A 55 17.87 1.26 -3.18
N GLN A 56 17.02 0.24 -3.16
CA GLN A 56 17.21 -0.98 -2.36
C GLN A 56 17.96 -2.07 -3.12
N ASN A 57 18.25 -1.86 -4.42
CA ASN A 57 18.78 -2.90 -5.31
C ASN A 57 17.89 -4.17 -5.35
N ILE A 58 16.57 -3.97 -5.29
CA ILE A 58 15.59 -5.06 -5.34
C ILE A 58 14.95 -5.11 -6.72
N ARG A 59 14.95 -6.30 -7.33
CA ARG A 59 14.23 -6.65 -8.55
C ARG A 59 13.48 -7.94 -8.30
N LYS A 60 12.18 -7.95 -8.56
CA LYS A 60 11.33 -9.11 -8.28
C LYS A 60 10.43 -9.39 -9.47
N THR A 61 10.30 -10.67 -9.81
CA THR A 61 9.29 -11.13 -10.76
C THR A 61 7.90 -11.14 -10.11
N TYR A 62 6.84 -11.31 -10.91
CA TYR A 62 5.48 -11.48 -10.39
C TYR A 62 5.39 -12.63 -9.38
N GLU A 63 5.97 -13.79 -9.71
CA GLU A 63 6.00 -14.96 -8.83
C GLU A 63 6.70 -14.64 -7.50
N GLN A 64 7.91 -14.08 -7.55
CA GLN A 64 8.68 -13.77 -6.35
C GLN A 64 7.97 -12.75 -5.46
N PHE A 65 7.35 -11.73 -6.06
CA PHE A 65 6.57 -10.74 -5.33
C PHE A 65 5.35 -11.36 -4.65
N TYR A 66 4.61 -12.21 -5.36
CA TYR A 66 3.44 -12.90 -4.81
C TYR A 66 3.82 -13.82 -3.65
N GLN A 67 4.94 -14.53 -3.75
CA GLN A 67 5.48 -15.35 -2.66
C GLN A 67 5.86 -14.49 -1.44
N ASP A 68 6.48 -13.32 -1.64
CA ASP A 68 6.77 -12.36 -0.56
C ASP A 68 5.49 -11.85 0.11
N ALA A 69 4.47 -11.48 -0.67
CA ALA A 69 3.18 -11.03 -0.15
C ALA A 69 2.46 -12.15 0.63
N CYS A 70 2.50 -13.39 0.15
CA CYS A 70 1.93 -14.55 0.85
C CYS A 70 2.69 -14.86 2.15
N ARG A 71 4.02 -14.75 2.15
CA ARG A 71 4.84 -14.93 3.37
C ARG A 71 4.43 -13.93 4.44
N LEU A 72 4.42 -12.65 4.10
CA LEU A 72 4.01 -11.61 5.04
C LEU A 72 2.55 -11.77 5.47
N ALA A 73 1.62 -12.09 4.55
CA ALA A 73 0.22 -12.29 4.90
C ALA A 73 0.03 -13.37 5.97
N LYS A 74 0.73 -14.51 5.84
CA LYS A 74 0.72 -15.55 6.88
C LYS A 74 1.36 -15.08 8.19
N GLY A 75 2.46 -14.33 8.11
CA GLY A 75 3.08 -13.71 9.28
C GLY A 75 2.13 -12.80 10.06
N LEU A 76 1.44 -11.91 9.36
CA LEU A 76 0.43 -11.04 9.94
C LEU A 76 -0.71 -11.85 10.60
N LEU A 77 -1.16 -12.93 9.95
CA LEU A 77 -2.16 -13.84 10.54
C LEU A 77 -1.66 -14.54 11.81
N SER A 78 -0.36 -14.91 11.87
CA SER A 78 0.25 -15.50 13.07
C SER A 78 0.33 -14.53 14.26
N LEU A 79 0.39 -13.22 14.00
CA LEU A 79 0.26 -12.19 15.05
C LEU A 79 -1.16 -12.08 15.61
N GLY A 80 -2.13 -12.81 15.06
CA GLY A 80 -3.52 -12.75 15.51
C GLY A 80 -4.39 -11.75 14.74
N LEU A 81 -3.83 -11.05 13.75
CA LEU A 81 -4.60 -10.17 12.86
C LEU A 81 -5.58 -10.99 12.02
N ARG A 82 -6.73 -10.40 11.69
CA ARG A 82 -7.83 -11.06 10.96
C ARG A 82 -8.38 -10.16 9.85
N LYS A 83 -9.24 -10.74 8.99
CA LYS A 83 -10.03 -9.99 8.02
C LYS A 83 -10.71 -8.80 8.69
N GLY A 84 -10.61 -7.63 8.09
CA GLY A 84 -11.17 -6.38 8.60
C GLY A 84 -10.28 -5.63 9.60
N ASP A 85 -9.22 -6.23 10.14
CA ASP A 85 -8.24 -5.48 10.94
C ASP A 85 -7.48 -4.48 10.05
N ARG A 86 -7.08 -3.34 10.63
CA ARG A 86 -6.43 -2.26 9.89
C ARG A 86 -4.93 -2.26 10.13
N ILE A 87 -4.18 -2.26 9.04
CA ILE A 87 -2.72 -2.22 9.04
C ILE A 87 -2.27 -0.91 8.44
N GLY A 88 -1.67 -0.06 9.27
CA GLY A 88 -1.00 1.15 8.81
C GLY A 88 0.32 0.82 8.13
N ILE A 89 0.63 1.55 7.05
CA ILE A 89 1.97 1.60 6.49
C ILE A 89 2.43 3.05 6.54
N TRP A 90 3.49 3.30 7.32
CA TRP A 90 4.03 4.63 7.53
C TRP A 90 5.49 4.67 7.10
N GLY A 91 5.75 5.26 5.94
CA GLY A 91 7.08 5.28 5.36
C GLY A 91 7.07 5.66 3.89
N PRO A 92 8.26 5.89 3.30
CA PRO A 92 8.39 6.28 1.91
C PRO A 92 8.29 5.05 0.98
N ASN A 93 8.71 5.22 -0.29
CA ASN A 93 8.58 4.21 -1.33
C ASN A 93 9.57 3.04 -1.17
N TYR A 94 9.28 2.16 -0.21
CA TYR A 94 10.02 0.94 0.07
C TYR A 94 9.34 -0.29 -0.55
N TYR A 95 10.13 -1.33 -0.84
CA TYR A 95 9.63 -2.63 -1.29
C TYR A 95 8.61 -3.21 -0.30
N GLU A 96 8.94 -3.13 0.98
CA GLU A 96 8.15 -3.57 2.13
C GLU A 96 6.77 -2.90 2.15
N TRP A 97 6.66 -1.64 1.69
CA TRP A 97 5.38 -0.96 1.54
C TRP A 97 4.48 -1.73 0.56
N THR A 98 5.01 -2.08 -0.61
CA THR A 98 4.24 -2.77 -1.67
C THR A 98 3.86 -4.19 -1.26
N VAL A 99 4.77 -4.91 -0.61
CA VAL A 99 4.52 -6.25 -0.07
C VAL A 99 3.45 -6.19 1.02
N THR A 100 3.52 -5.22 1.95
CA THR A 100 2.52 -5.05 3.01
C THR A 100 1.13 -4.75 2.45
N ASN A 101 1.02 -3.86 1.46
CA ASN A 101 -0.25 -3.54 0.80
C ASN A 101 -0.91 -4.80 0.18
N TYR A 102 -0.13 -5.62 -0.52
CA TYR A 102 -0.65 -6.85 -1.13
C TYR A 102 -0.88 -7.97 -0.11
N ALA A 103 -0.03 -8.10 0.91
CA ALA A 103 -0.20 -9.07 1.98
C ALA A 103 -1.50 -8.84 2.75
N ALA A 104 -1.76 -7.58 3.14
CA ALA A 104 -3.00 -7.18 3.77
C ALA A 104 -4.20 -7.48 2.87
N SER A 105 -4.11 -7.11 1.58
CA SER A 105 -5.17 -7.38 0.60
C SER A 105 -5.48 -8.87 0.42
N LEU A 106 -4.46 -9.74 0.45
CA LEU A 106 -4.62 -11.19 0.35
C LEU A 106 -5.27 -11.79 1.61
N ALA A 107 -4.97 -11.25 2.79
CA ALA A 107 -5.53 -11.70 4.06
C ALA A 107 -6.88 -11.04 4.42
N GLY A 108 -7.38 -10.12 3.58
CA GLY A 108 -8.61 -9.36 3.84
C GLY A 108 -8.48 -8.30 4.93
N MET A 109 -7.26 -7.88 5.24
CA MET A 109 -6.97 -6.78 6.15
C MET A 109 -7.01 -5.46 5.39
N ILE A 110 -7.38 -4.39 6.08
CA ILE A 110 -7.56 -3.06 5.50
C ILE A 110 -6.24 -2.30 5.59
N THR A 111 -5.59 -2.01 4.46
CA THR A 111 -4.39 -1.18 4.44
C THR A 111 -4.74 0.28 4.70
N VAL A 112 -4.09 0.93 5.66
CA VAL A 112 -4.20 2.36 5.93
C VAL A 112 -2.93 3.04 5.44
N THR A 113 -3.04 3.91 4.45
CA THR A 113 -1.87 4.61 3.90
C THR A 113 -1.58 5.88 4.70
N VAL A 114 -0.49 5.87 5.48
CA VAL A 114 -0.14 6.97 6.38
C VAL A 114 0.91 7.87 5.72
N ASN A 115 0.72 9.18 5.78
CA ASN A 115 1.66 10.13 5.21
C ASN A 115 3.00 10.08 5.98
N PRO A 116 4.13 9.77 5.31
CA PRO A 116 5.46 9.70 5.94
C PRO A 116 5.96 11.03 6.53
N ALA A 117 5.29 12.14 6.26
CA ALA A 117 5.62 13.45 6.81
C ALA A 117 4.84 13.82 8.08
N TYR A 118 3.84 13.03 8.49
CA TYR A 118 3.09 13.29 9.72
C TYR A 118 4.03 13.35 10.93
N GLN A 119 3.77 14.30 11.83
CA GLN A 119 4.41 14.38 13.13
C GLN A 119 3.50 13.69 14.16
N THR A 120 3.90 13.74 15.43
CA THR A 120 3.29 12.96 16.52
C THR A 120 1.77 13.12 16.59
N GLU A 121 1.23 14.34 16.54
CA GLU A 121 -0.22 14.56 16.68
C GLU A 121 -1.00 14.19 15.42
N GLU A 122 -0.51 14.50 14.21
CA GLU A 122 -1.18 14.08 12.98
C GLU A 122 -1.18 12.56 12.84
N LEU A 123 -0.08 11.92 13.23
CA LEU A 123 0.04 10.47 13.28
C LEU A 123 -0.96 9.89 14.28
N ARG A 124 -0.99 10.41 15.51
CA ARG A 124 -1.93 9.97 16.55
C ARG A 124 -3.36 10.03 16.05
N HIS A 125 -3.78 11.17 15.50
CA HIS A 125 -5.12 11.33 14.93
C HIS A 125 -5.39 10.33 13.79
N ALA A 126 -4.42 10.14 12.87
CA ALA A 126 -4.56 9.21 11.76
C ALA A 126 -4.63 7.73 12.20
N LEU A 127 -3.92 7.32 13.24
CA LEU A 127 -3.98 5.94 13.73
C LEU A 127 -5.27 5.70 14.55
N LEU A 128 -5.63 6.67 15.41
CA LEU A 128 -6.79 6.58 16.29
C LEU A 128 -8.11 6.62 15.53
N SER A 129 -8.26 7.55 14.57
CA SER A 129 -9.54 7.78 13.87
C SER A 129 -10.07 6.58 13.10
N VAL A 130 -9.20 5.65 12.73
CA VAL A 130 -9.59 4.42 12.03
C VAL A 130 -9.32 3.17 12.87
N GLY A 131 -8.69 3.27 14.04
CA GLY A 131 -8.37 2.10 14.87
C GLY A 131 -7.34 1.18 14.20
N VAL A 132 -6.17 1.74 13.86
CA VAL A 132 -5.04 0.94 13.34
C VAL A 132 -4.57 -0.05 14.41
N LYS A 133 -4.51 -1.34 14.04
CA LYS A 133 -4.14 -2.43 14.94
C LYS A 133 -2.68 -2.85 14.82
N ALA A 134 -2.12 -2.71 13.61
CA ALA A 134 -0.71 -2.94 13.35
C ALA A 134 -0.14 -1.82 12.49
N LEU A 135 1.13 -1.46 12.72
CA LEU A 135 1.83 -0.45 11.93
C LEU A 135 3.16 -1.00 11.42
N VAL A 136 3.37 -0.88 10.11
CA VAL A 136 4.62 -1.25 9.44
C VAL A 136 5.38 0.02 9.06
N THR A 137 6.62 0.17 9.52
CA THR A 137 7.41 1.39 9.36
C THR A 137 8.92 1.09 9.27
N PRO A 138 9.72 1.87 8.52
CA PRO A 138 11.16 1.87 8.74
C PRO A 138 11.46 2.59 10.06
N PRO A 139 12.66 2.45 10.64
CA PRO A 139 12.98 3.17 11.87
C PRO A 139 13.16 4.67 11.63
N LYS A 140 13.71 5.05 10.47
CA LYS A 140 13.97 6.44 10.08
C LYS A 140 14.10 6.59 8.58
N PHE A 141 13.85 7.80 8.08
CA PHE A 141 14.15 8.18 6.70
C PHE A 141 14.43 9.67 6.59
N ARG A 142 15.60 10.03 6.03
CA ARG A 142 16.05 11.42 5.95
C ARG A 142 15.97 12.10 7.32
N ARG A 143 15.06 13.05 7.52
CA ARG A 143 14.85 13.77 8.77
C ARG A 143 13.75 13.14 9.65
N SER A 144 12.92 12.27 9.10
CA SER A 144 11.84 11.60 9.83
C SER A 144 12.38 10.46 10.70
N GLN A 145 12.05 10.48 11.99
CA GLN A 145 12.47 9.49 12.99
C GLN A 145 11.26 8.67 13.43
N TYR A 146 10.72 7.84 12.52
CA TYR A 146 9.46 7.13 12.73
C TYR A 146 9.38 6.33 14.03
N TYR A 147 10.40 5.55 14.34
CA TYR A 147 10.42 4.77 15.58
C TYR A 147 10.40 5.66 16.82
N GLU A 148 11.22 6.72 16.84
CA GLU A 148 11.28 7.64 17.98
C GLU A 148 9.96 8.40 18.16
N THR A 149 9.35 8.87 17.07
CA THR A 149 8.02 9.52 17.11
C THR A 149 6.95 8.58 17.66
N LEU A 150 6.97 7.29 17.31
CA LEU A 150 6.05 6.32 17.92
C LEU A 150 6.35 6.09 19.39
N ALA A 151 7.63 5.99 19.77
CA ALA A 151 8.04 5.77 21.15
C ALA A 151 7.76 7.00 22.05
N GLU A 152 7.69 8.20 21.48
CA GLU A 152 7.18 9.41 22.16
C GLU A 152 5.66 9.34 22.35
N LEU A 153 4.92 8.92 21.32
CA LEU A 153 3.47 8.77 21.38
C LEU A 153 3.02 7.62 22.30
N MET A 154 3.79 6.54 22.34
CA MET A 154 3.53 5.31 23.08
C MET A 154 4.77 4.92 23.91
N PRO A 155 4.97 5.52 25.10
CA PRO A 155 6.14 5.24 25.93
C PRO A 155 6.32 3.77 26.30
N SER A 156 5.26 2.96 26.26
CA SER A 156 5.29 1.50 26.48
C SER A 156 6.23 0.77 25.51
N ILE A 157 6.51 1.34 24.33
CA ILE A 157 7.48 0.80 23.37
C ILE A 157 8.87 0.70 24.01
N ARG A 158 9.29 1.71 24.78
CA ARG A 158 10.63 1.76 25.40
C ARG A 158 10.77 0.83 26.61
N THR A 159 9.65 0.40 27.18
CA THR A 159 9.64 -0.52 28.32
C THR A 159 9.42 -1.97 27.90
N ALA A 160 9.06 -2.20 26.64
CA ALA A 160 8.85 -3.53 26.09
C ALA A 160 10.19 -4.21 25.73
N GLY A 161 10.17 -5.54 25.62
CA GLY A 161 11.34 -6.31 25.23
C GLY A 161 11.81 -5.99 23.81
N ILE A 162 13.11 -6.15 23.55
CA ILE A 162 13.65 -6.10 22.19
C ILE A 162 13.06 -7.24 21.37
N GLY A 163 12.49 -6.93 20.21
CA GLY A 163 11.83 -7.91 19.35
C GLY A 163 10.41 -8.26 19.77
N GLU A 164 9.87 -7.69 20.86
CA GLU A 164 8.50 -7.89 21.32
C GLU A 164 7.59 -6.78 20.81
N GLY A 165 7.00 -6.99 19.63
CA GLY A 165 6.18 -5.97 18.99
C GLY A 165 4.72 -5.88 19.46
N ASN A 166 4.30 -6.70 20.44
CA ASN A 166 2.97 -6.59 21.04
C ASN A 166 2.98 -5.51 22.13
N VAL A 167 2.51 -4.31 21.79
CA VAL A 167 2.54 -3.14 22.68
C VAL A 167 1.15 -2.55 22.83
N GLU A 168 0.82 -2.15 24.05
CA GLU A 168 -0.44 -1.51 24.40
C GLU A 168 -0.23 -0.01 24.66
N SER A 169 -1.26 0.80 24.37
CA SER A 169 -1.25 2.24 24.60
C SER A 169 -2.66 2.72 24.93
N SER A 170 -2.77 3.62 25.91
CA SER A 170 -4.01 4.34 26.24
C SER A 170 -4.40 5.32 25.13
N GLU A 171 -3.41 5.89 24.45
CA GLU A 171 -3.57 6.87 23.37
C GLU A 171 -4.09 6.22 22.09
N LEU A 172 -3.73 4.95 21.87
CA LEU A 172 -4.14 4.13 20.72
C LEU A 172 -4.70 2.76 21.19
N PRO A 173 -5.94 2.70 21.71
CA PRO A 173 -6.48 1.49 22.34
C PRO A 173 -6.56 0.25 21.43
N GLU A 174 -6.76 0.47 20.12
CA GLU A 174 -6.82 -0.60 19.12
C GLU A 174 -5.44 -1.09 18.68
N PHE A 175 -4.37 -0.34 18.96
CA PHE A 175 -3.03 -0.69 18.51
C PHE A 175 -2.49 -1.87 19.31
N LYS A 176 -1.92 -2.85 18.60
CA LYS A 176 -1.31 -4.03 19.19
C LYS A 176 0.07 -4.32 18.62
N HIS A 177 0.35 -4.04 17.35
CA HIS A 177 1.59 -4.50 16.73
C HIS A 177 2.40 -3.41 16.04
N LEU A 178 3.63 -3.18 16.52
CA LEU A 178 4.63 -2.41 15.78
C LEU A 178 5.56 -3.37 15.03
N ILE A 179 5.73 -3.16 13.73
CA ILE A 179 6.59 -3.96 12.86
C ILE A 179 7.59 -3.03 12.19
N VAL A 180 8.88 -3.23 12.45
CA VAL A 180 9.96 -2.41 11.90
C VAL A 180 10.71 -3.16 10.81
N PHE A 181 10.89 -2.53 9.66
CA PHE A 181 11.80 -2.98 8.61
C PHE A 181 13.04 -2.10 8.56
N ASP A 182 14.11 -2.55 9.23
CA ASP A 182 15.40 -1.89 9.19
C ASP A 182 16.33 -2.57 8.17
N LYS A 183 16.93 -1.78 7.28
CA LYS A 183 17.95 -2.23 6.33
C LYS A 183 19.21 -2.75 7.03
N ASP A 184 19.48 -2.28 8.25
CA ASP A 184 20.64 -2.67 9.05
C ASP A 184 20.32 -3.86 9.97
N GLU A 185 19.13 -4.46 9.83
CA GLU A 185 18.63 -5.62 10.60
C GLU A 185 18.69 -5.43 12.12
N LYS A 186 18.66 -4.18 12.59
CA LYS A 186 18.62 -3.86 14.01
C LYS A 186 17.25 -4.24 14.60
N SER A 187 17.26 -4.87 15.77
CA SER A 187 16.07 -5.09 16.58
C SER A 187 15.81 -3.92 17.51
N TYR A 188 14.53 -3.66 17.77
CA TYR A 188 14.06 -2.51 18.53
C TYR A 188 13.18 -2.98 19.69
N GLU A 189 13.16 -2.21 20.76
CA GLU A 189 12.21 -2.40 21.87
C GLU A 189 10.79 -2.20 21.35
N GLY A 190 9.85 -3.02 21.82
CA GLY A 190 8.44 -2.83 21.48
C GLY A 190 8.11 -3.02 19.99
N ALA A 191 8.97 -3.67 19.21
CA ALA A 191 8.77 -3.86 17.77
C ALA A 191 9.19 -5.25 17.28
N TRP A 192 8.34 -5.86 16.44
CA TRP A 192 8.68 -7.04 15.67
C TRP A 192 9.65 -6.69 14.55
N ASN A 193 10.60 -7.58 14.25
CA ASN A 193 11.36 -7.46 13.02
C ASN A 193 10.52 -7.95 11.84
N TYR A 194 10.40 -7.14 10.79
CA TYR A 194 9.62 -7.46 9.59
C TYR A 194 10.04 -8.81 8.95
N ARG A 195 11.33 -9.12 8.94
CA ARG A 195 11.86 -10.38 8.38
C ARG A 195 11.39 -11.60 9.17
N ASP A 196 11.34 -11.50 10.49
CA ASP A 196 10.88 -12.58 11.36
C ASP A 196 9.40 -12.85 11.14
N ILE A 197 8.59 -11.78 10.98
CA ILE A 197 7.17 -11.91 10.64
C ILE A 197 6.98 -12.62 9.29
N MET A 198 7.79 -12.32 8.27
CA MET A 198 7.73 -13.03 6.99
C MET A 198 7.97 -14.55 7.12
N MET A 199 8.67 -14.99 8.17
CA MET A 199 8.99 -16.39 8.43
C MET A 199 8.07 -17.06 9.46
N ALA A 200 7.30 -16.30 10.23
CA ALA A 200 6.47 -16.80 11.32
C ALA A 200 5.25 -17.65 10.85
N GLY A 201 4.75 -17.41 9.63
CA GLY A 201 3.52 -18.02 9.16
C GLY A 201 3.64 -19.47 8.68
N GLY A 202 2.86 -20.38 9.30
CA GLY A 202 2.91 -21.83 9.06
C GLY A 202 1.79 -22.41 8.18
N SER A 203 1.50 -23.70 8.37
CA SER A 203 0.45 -24.44 7.64
C SER A 203 -0.96 -24.02 8.06
N LYS A 204 -1.14 -23.62 9.32
CA LYS A 204 -2.40 -23.08 9.85
C LYS A 204 -2.77 -21.77 9.16
N GLU A 205 -1.84 -20.82 9.12
CA GLU A 205 -2.04 -19.49 8.52
C GLU A 205 -2.24 -19.59 7.01
N ARG A 206 -1.61 -20.57 6.35
CA ARG A 206 -1.88 -20.88 4.94
C ARG A 206 -3.35 -21.21 4.69
N LYS A 207 -3.94 -22.10 5.50
CA LYS A 207 -5.37 -22.47 5.37
C LYS A 207 -6.29 -21.27 5.63
N ILE A 208 -5.93 -20.42 6.60
CA ILE A 208 -6.68 -19.18 6.87
C ILE A 208 -6.62 -18.24 5.67
N LEU A 209 -5.44 -18.06 5.06
CA LEU A 209 -5.27 -17.21 3.87
C LEU A 209 -6.09 -17.71 2.67
N GLU A 210 -6.09 -19.02 2.43
CA GLU A 210 -6.90 -19.66 1.39
C GLU A 210 -8.41 -19.44 1.64
N SER A 211 -8.85 -19.58 2.89
CA SER A 211 -10.24 -19.35 3.29
C SER A 211 -10.64 -17.86 3.19
N ALA A 212 -9.74 -16.93 3.55
CA ALA A 212 -9.98 -15.50 3.42
C ALA A 212 -10.29 -15.12 1.97
N ARG A 213 -9.53 -15.68 1.01
CA ARG A 213 -9.76 -15.47 -0.42
C ARG A 213 -11.15 -15.90 -0.88
N GLN A 214 -11.68 -17.00 -0.36
CA GLN A 214 -13.00 -17.53 -0.73
C GLN A 214 -14.17 -16.76 -0.09
N THR A 215 -13.93 -16.08 1.02
CA THR A 215 -14.97 -15.42 1.83
C THR A 215 -14.98 -13.88 1.69
N MET A 216 -13.96 -13.30 1.06
CA MET A 216 -13.92 -11.88 0.73
C MET A 216 -14.90 -11.52 -0.39
N LYS A 217 -15.50 -10.33 -0.27
CA LYS A 217 -16.37 -9.74 -1.28
C LYS A 217 -15.69 -8.55 -1.92
N ILE A 218 -16.03 -8.27 -3.17
CA ILE A 218 -15.45 -7.14 -3.91
C ILE A 218 -15.78 -5.78 -3.29
N ASP A 219 -16.88 -5.68 -2.56
CA ASP A 219 -17.32 -4.45 -1.87
C ASP A 219 -16.85 -4.39 -0.41
N ASP A 220 -16.06 -5.37 0.06
CA ASP A 220 -15.40 -5.27 1.36
C ASP A 220 -14.39 -4.10 1.32
N ALA A 221 -14.30 -3.36 2.42
CA ALA A 221 -13.27 -2.35 2.63
C ALA A 221 -11.89 -3.03 2.62
N ILE A 222 -10.93 -2.45 1.89
CA ILE A 222 -9.58 -3.00 1.78
C ILE A 222 -8.48 -1.95 1.88
N ASN A 223 -8.82 -0.68 1.68
CA ASN A 223 -7.84 0.38 1.71
C ASN A 223 -8.47 1.65 2.30
N ILE A 224 -7.72 2.37 3.12
CA ILE A 224 -8.09 3.68 3.65
C ILE A 224 -6.98 4.66 3.29
N GLN A 225 -7.36 5.76 2.65
CA GLN A 225 -6.44 6.83 2.26
C GLN A 225 -6.88 8.16 2.86
N TYR A 226 -5.93 8.95 3.35
CA TYR A 226 -6.22 10.29 3.85
C TYR A 226 -6.28 11.31 2.72
N THR A 227 -7.36 12.09 2.71
CA THR A 227 -7.53 13.21 1.79
C THR A 227 -7.06 14.50 2.47
N SER A 228 -6.38 15.38 1.72
CA SER A 228 -5.74 16.59 2.26
C SER A 228 -6.70 17.66 2.77
N GLY A 229 -8.03 17.49 2.61
CA GLY A 229 -9.09 18.29 3.23
C GLY A 229 -8.88 19.82 3.17
N THR A 230 -9.60 20.54 2.32
CA THR A 230 -9.43 21.99 2.12
C THR A 230 -9.80 22.86 3.33
N THR A 231 -10.39 22.30 4.39
CA THR A 231 -10.98 23.08 5.50
C THR A 231 -10.79 22.45 6.89
N GLY A 232 -9.97 21.41 7.07
CA GLY A 232 -9.81 20.74 8.38
C GLY A 232 -8.83 19.56 8.39
N LEU A 233 -8.86 18.77 9.46
CA LEU A 233 -8.04 17.56 9.61
C LEU A 233 -8.28 16.57 8.46
N PRO A 234 -7.25 15.81 8.02
CA PRO A 234 -7.38 14.85 6.93
C PRO A 234 -8.51 13.84 7.18
N LYS A 235 -9.35 13.61 6.16
CA LYS A 235 -10.46 12.65 6.25
C LYS A 235 -10.04 11.31 5.67
N ALA A 236 -10.34 10.23 6.40
CA ALA A 236 -10.15 8.86 5.96
C ALA A 236 -11.19 8.47 4.90
N ALA A 237 -10.75 8.23 3.68
CA ALA A 237 -11.58 7.71 2.59
C ALA A 237 -11.43 6.18 2.50
N THR A 238 -12.52 5.46 2.79
CA THR A 238 -12.56 4.00 2.70
C THR A 238 -12.84 3.54 1.28
N LEU A 239 -12.01 2.62 0.78
CA LEU A 239 -12.04 2.10 -0.57
C LEU A 239 -12.21 0.58 -0.56
N THR A 240 -12.91 0.06 -1.57
CA THR A 240 -13.21 -1.35 -1.76
C THR A 240 -12.34 -1.95 -2.85
N HIS A 241 -12.26 -3.27 -2.95
CA HIS A 241 -11.59 -3.91 -4.09
C HIS A 241 -12.21 -3.47 -5.40
N HIS A 242 -13.54 -3.41 -5.45
CA HIS A 242 -14.30 -3.13 -6.66
C HIS A 242 -13.95 -1.75 -7.24
N ASN A 243 -13.88 -0.71 -6.40
CA ASN A 243 -13.55 0.63 -6.88
C ASN A 243 -12.07 0.75 -7.29
N LEU A 244 -11.15 0.13 -6.55
CA LEU A 244 -9.72 0.21 -6.83
C LEU A 244 -9.33 -0.53 -8.10
N VAL A 245 -9.84 -1.76 -8.28
CA VAL A 245 -9.56 -2.58 -9.47
C VAL A 245 -10.12 -1.92 -10.73
N ASN A 246 -11.30 -1.32 -10.66
CA ASN A 246 -11.85 -0.60 -11.81
C ASN A 246 -11.10 0.70 -12.08
N ASN A 247 -10.67 1.44 -11.06
CA ASN A 247 -9.84 2.62 -11.26
C ASN A 247 -8.53 2.28 -12.00
N ALA A 248 -7.85 1.21 -11.57
CA ALA A 248 -6.66 0.69 -12.22
C ALA A 248 -6.91 0.24 -13.68
N LYS A 249 -8.02 -0.46 -13.94
CA LYS A 249 -8.44 -0.83 -15.30
C LYS A 249 -8.62 0.39 -16.18
N PHE A 250 -9.51 1.31 -15.81
CA PHE A 250 -9.84 2.44 -16.67
C PHE A 250 -8.64 3.36 -16.90
N LEU A 251 -7.80 3.56 -15.89
CA LEU A 251 -6.54 4.29 -16.09
C LEU A 251 -5.64 3.60 -17.10
N GLY A 252 -5.43 2.28 -16.98
CA GLY A 252 -4.57 1.58 -17.93
C GLY A 252 -5.14 1.55 -19.36
N ILE A 253 -6.46 1.65 -19.54
CA ILE A 253 -7.06 1.93 -20.86
C ILE A 253 -6.61 3.30 -21.36
N SER A 254 -6.76 4.36 -20.56
CA SER A 254 -6.34 5.72 -20.93
C SER A 254 -4.85 5.83 -21.24
N MET A 255 -4.02 5.07 -20.52
CA MET A 255 -2.57 5.02 -20.70
C MET A 255 -2.11 3.99 -21.74
N LYS A 256 -3.03 3.24 -22.34
CA LYS A 256 -2.77 2.15 -23.31
C LYS A 256 -1.86 1.03 -22.78
N TYR A 257 -1.91 0.74 -21.48
CA TYR A 257 -1.12 -0.35 -20.89
C TYR A 257 -1.50 -1.75 -21.36
N TYR A 258 -2.55 -1.89 -22.15
CA TYR A 258 -2.87 -3.14 -22.84
C TYR A 258 -2.03 -3.37 -24.11
N ASP A 259 -1.31 -2.36 -24.60
CA ASP A 259 -0.62 -2.37 -25.88
C ASP A 259 0.90 -2.41 -25.71
N GLY A 260 1.43 -3.63 -25.55
CA GLY A 260 2.86 -3.89 -25.44
C GLY A 260 3.39 -4.04 -24.02
N ASP A 261 4.71 -4.10 -23.92
CA ASP A 261 5.43 -4.26 -22.65
C ASP A 261 5.97 -2.90 -22.18
N HIS A 262 5.39 -2.37 -21.11
CA HIS A 262 5.72 -1.08 -20.56
C HIS A 262 6.45 -1.18 -19.22
N LYS A 263 7.37 -0.23 -19.04
CA LYS A 263 8.04 0.03 -17.77
C LYS A 263 7.51 1.34 -17.20
N ILE A 264 6.68 1.24 -16.16
CA ILE A 264 6.00 2.35 -15.53
C ILE A 264 6.91 2.92 -14.44
N CYS A 265 7.46 4.11 -14.68
CA CYS A 265 8.17 4.87 -13.65
C CYS A 265 7.15 5.46 -12.67
N ILE A 266 7.28 5.14 -11.38
CA ILE A 266 6.39 5.63 -10.31
C ILE A 266 7.20 6.58 -9.41
N PRO A 267 7.25 7.89 -9.73
CA PRO A 267 7.95 8.87 -8.91
C PRO A 267 7.11 9.35 -7.73
N CYS A 268 5.80 9.10 -7.74
CA CYS A 268 4.86 9.57 -6.73
C CYS A 268 4.91 8.69 -5.47
N PRO A 269 4.60 9.25 -4.29
CA PRO A 269 4.53 8.48 -3.06
C PRO A 269 3.48 7.37 -3.11
N LEU A 270 3.83 6.19 -2.62
CA LEU A 270 2.98 5.00 -2.55
C LEU A 270 1.82 5.18 -1.55
N TYR A 271 1.96 6.03 -0.55
CA TYR A 271 0.86 6.33 0.39
C TYR A 271 -0.31 7.09 -0.27
N HIS A 272 -0.10 7.65 -1.47
CA HIS A 272 -1.11 8.38 -2.23
C HIS A 272 -1.71 7.49 -3.33
N CYS A 273 -3.00 7.67 -3.66
CA CYS A 273 -3.72 6.94 -4.71
C CYS A 273 -2.93 6.85 -6.03
N PHE A 274 -2.23 7.92 -6.40
CA PHE A 274 -1.39 7.95 -7.60
C PHE A 274 -0.30 6.86 -7.57
N GLY A 275 0.39 6.67 -6.46
CA GLY A 275 1.45 5.66 -6.37
C GLY A 275 0.88 4.25 -6.30
N CYS A 276 -0.02 3.99 -5.36
CA CYS A 276 -0.49 2.63 -5.06
C CYS A 276 -1.58 2.10 -5.99
N VAL A 277 -2.44 2.97 -6.51
CA VAL A 277 -3.53 2.57 -7.42
C VAL A 277 -3.12 2.83 -8.85
N MET A 278 -2.85 4.08 -9.20
CA MET A 278 -2.60 4.48 -10.58
C MET A 278 -1.30 3.88 -11.13
N GLY A 279 -0.25 3.81 -10.31
CA GLY A 279 1.01 3.15 -10.65
C GLY A 279 0.95 1.64 -10.42
N LEU A 280 1.02 1.22 -9.16
CA LEU A 280 1.25 -0.18 -8.79
C LEU A 280 0.10 -1.10 -9.22
N LEU A 281 -1.16 -0.83 -8.82
CA LEU A 281 -2.29 -1.71 -9.13
C LEU A 281 -2.61 -1.74 -10.64
N SER A 282 -2.48 -0.63 -11.36
CA SER A 282 -2.61 -0.62 -12.83
C SER A 282 -1.56 -1.49 -13.49
N ALA A 283 -0.31 -1.42 -13.03
CA ALA A 283 0.75 -2.29 -13.53
C ALA A 283 0.41 -3.76 -13.26
N THR A 284 -0.06 -4.08 -12.05
CA THR A 284 -0.50 -5.45 -11.72
C THR A 284 -1.62 -5.90 -12.65
N TYR A 285 -2.64 -5.09 -12.87
CA TYR A 285 -3.79 -5.45 -13.70
C TYR A 285 -3.39 -5.75 -15.15
N TYR A 286 -2.48 -4.94 -15.70
CA TYR A 286 -2.00 -5.05 -17.09
C TYR A 286 -0.71 -5.86 -17.24
N LYS A 287 -0.21 -6.48 -16.16
CA LYS A 287 1.03 -7.28 -16.16
C LYS A 287 2.26 -6.46 -16.57
N GLN A 288 2.36 -5.20 -16.17
CA GLN A 288 3.47 -4.30 -16.51
C GLN A 288 4.54 -4.26 -15.41
N THR A 289 5.71 -3.68 -15.70
CA THR A 289 6.81 -3.53 -14.75
C THR A 289 6.77 -2.15 -14.08
N CYS A 290 6.82 -2.08 -12.76
CA CYS A 290 6.97 -0.87 -11.96
C CYS A 290 8.44 -0.57 -11.67
N ILE A 291 8.84 0.69 -11.86
CA ILE A 291 10.18 1.19 -11.51
C ILE A 291 10.05 2.31 -10.48
N PHE A 292 10.67 2.11 -9.32
CA PHE A 292 10.80 3.07 -8.23
C PHE A 292 12.24 3.61 -8.22
N LEU A 293 12.41 4.87 -8.63
CA LEU A 293 13.71 5.50 -8.86
C LEU A 293 14.38 5.98 -7.57
N ARG A 294 15.72 6.06 -7.62
CA ARG A 294 16.59 6.45 -6.50
C ARG A 294 16.44 7.92 -6.04
N ARG A 295 15.94 8.80 -6.91
CA ARG A 295 15.53 10.17 -6.60
C ARG A 295 14.07 10.32 -7.00
N GLY A 296 13.18 10.50 -6.01
CA GLY A 296 11.81 10.90 -6.28
C GLY A 296 11.84 12.22 -7.05
N LEU A 297 11.41 12.20 -8.32
CA LEU A 297 11.20 13.41 -9.13
C LEU A 297 10.06 14.27 -8.55
N MET A 298 9.31 13.79 -7.56
CA MET A 298 8.41 14.55 -6.70
C MET A 298 8.35 13.98 -5.28
N LEU A 299 8.42 14.88 -4.29
CA LEU A 299 7.76 14.76 -2.98
C LEU A 299 8.03 13.49 -2.14
N GLU A 300 9.27 13.02 -2.08
CA GLU A 300 9.74 12.50 -0.80
C GLU A 300 10.20 13.72 0.01
N LEU A 301 9.31 14.29 0.82
CA LEU A 301 9.68 15.30 1.81
C LEU A 301 10.39 14.60 2.98
#